data_AF-A0A6F9BF17-F1
#
_entry.id   AF-A0A6F9BF17-F1
#
_cell.length_a   1.000
_cell.length_b   1.000
_cell.length_c   1.000
_cell.angle_alpha   90.00
_cell.angle_beta   90.00
_cell.angle_gamma   90.00
#
_symmetry.space_group_name_H-M   'P 1'
#
loop_
_entity.id
_entity.type
_entity.pdbx_description
1 polymer ?
#
loop_
_entity_poly.entity_id
_entity_poly.type
_entity_poly.pdbx_seq_one_letter_code
_entity_poly.pdbx_strand_id
1 'polypeptide(L)'
;MVLLAPHARVPKERSWKTARAFMGKVDDFLQALVSYDKEHIAESCLVVVKQEYLRNPEFHPDLVRTKSTAAAGLCAWAINIVYCEVASKRQALSQANSELESATAKLLTVRKKLESLTVQFETAADEKVQCQGEVTHRAGQPAGQGPGDDPAVAAWHNQGLPNDRMSTEDAAILTTGERWPLMIDTPAARHQVAPQALYLDVVERALACGETVLIENLQERVDPFLEPLLGRNTRDCSD
;
A
#
# COMPACT_ATOMS: atom_id res chain seq x y z
N MET A 1 -30.48 38.22 -5.62
CA MET A 1 -30.73 38.71 -6.99
C MET A 1 -29.73 38.19 -8.01
N VAL A 2 -28.42 38.33 -7.82
CA VAL A 2 -27.43 37.82 -8.80
C VAL A 2 -27.34 36.29 -8.79
N LEU A 3 -27.12 35.69 -7.62
CA LEU A 3 -27.03 34.22 -7.48
C LEU A 3 -28.34 33.50 -7.82
N LEU A 4 -29.48 34.12 -7.47
CA LEU A 4 -30.84 33.60 -7.70
C LEU A 4 -31.43 34.05 -9.05
N ALA A 5 -30.60 34.49 -9.99
CA ALA A 5 -31.07 34.94 -11.29
C ALA A 5 -31.52 33.74 -12.15
N PRO A 6 -32.77 33.72 -12.66
CA PRO A 6 -33.23 32.63 -13.51
C PRO A 6 -32.40 32.57 -14.80
N HIS A 7 -32.05 31.36 -15.23
CA HIS A 7 -31.31 31.08 -16.47
C HIS A 7 -29.97 31.81 -16.61
N ALA A 8 -29.24 32.03 -15.51
CA ALA A 8 -27.92 32.68 -15.53
C ALA A 8 -27.90 34.13 -16.08
N ARG A 9 -29.08 34.75 -16.24
CA ARG A 9 -29.20 36.12 -16.75
C ARG A 9 -29.12 37.11 -15.61
N VAL A 10 -27.91 37.59 -15.35
CA VAL A 10 -27.67 38.60 -14.31
C VAL A 10 -28.52 39.84 -14.59
N PRO A 11 -29.38 40.28 -13.65
CA PRO A 11 -30.17 41.49 -13.82
C PRO A 11 -29.29 42.71 -14.03
N LYS A 12 -29.57 43.48 -15.09
CA LYS A 12 -28.87 44.75 -15.40
C LYS A 12 -29.15 45.82 -14.36
N GLU A 13 -30.41 45.90 -13.89
CA GLU A 13 -30.79 46.85 -12.83
C GLU A 13 -30.87 46.16 -11.47
N ARG A 14 -30.05 46.65 -10.53
CA ARG A 14 -29.94 46.12 -9.16
C ARG A 14 -30.26 47.20 -8.12
N SER A 15 -31.20 48.08 -8.46
CA SER A 15 -31.62 49.18 -7.59
C SER A 15 -32.24 48.67 -6.29
N TRP A 16 -32.23 49.49 -5.24
CA TRP A 16 -32.91 49.21 -3.97
C TRP A 16 -34.40 48.86 -4.19
N LYS A 17 -35.07 49.55 -5.12
CA LYS A 17 -36.48 49.29 -5.47
C LYS A 17 -36.69 47.86 -5.96
N THR A 18 -35.83 47.40 -6.87
CA THR A 18 -35.89 46.04 -7.43
C THR A 18 -35.52 44.99 -6.37
N ALA A 19 -34.50 45.26 -5.55
CA ALA A 19 -34.09 44.36 -4.47
C ALA A 19 -35.17 44.19 -3.40
N ARG A 20 -35.80 45.30 -3.00
CA ARG A 20 -36.92 45.29 -2.04
C ARG A 20 -38.13 44.54 -2.60
N ALA A 21 -38.47 44.73 -3.87
CA ALA A 21 -39.57 44.01 -4.50
C ALA A 21 -39.30 42.50 -4.58
N PHE A 22 -38.06 42.10 -4.88
CA PHE A 22 -37.65 40.69 -4.91
C PHE A 22 -37.74 40.03 -3.53
N MET A 23 -37.24 40.69 -2.48
CA MET A 23 -37.29 40.18 -1.10
C MET A 23 -38.67 40.30 -0.46
N GLY A 24 -39.57 41.12 -1.02
CA GLY A 24 -40.93 41.31 -0.50
C GLY A 24 -41.80 40.06 -0.61
N LYS A 25 -41.46 39.11 -1.50
CA LYS A 25 -42.08 37.78 -1.58
C LYS A 25 -41.27 36.80 -0.74
N VAL A 26 -41.51 36.82 0.57
CA VAL A 26 -40.66 36.13 1.55
C VAL A 26 -40.63 34.62 1.34
N ASP A 27 -41.79 33.98 1.15
CA ASP A 27 -41.87 32.51 1.00
C ASP A 27 -41.14 32.02 -0.25
N ASP A 28 -41.38 32.66 -1.39
CA ASP A 28 -40.70 32.34 -2.65
C ASP A 28 -39.18 32.54 -2.52
N PHE A 29 -38.76 33.62 -1.86
CA PHE A 29 -37.36 33.94 -1.66
C PHE A 29 -36.66 32.89 -0.78
N LEU A 30 -37.27 32.52 0.34
CA LEU A 30 -36.73 31.49 1.24
C LEU A 30 -36.68 30.13 0.55
N GLN A 31 -37.74 29.75 -0.17
CA GLN A 31 -37.77 28.50 -0.90
C GLN A 31 -36.65 28.44 -1.94
N ALA A 32 -36.42 29.54 -2.68
CA ALA A 32 -35.34 29.63 -3.66
C ALA A 32 -33.93 29.55 -3.03
N LEU A 33 -33.76 29.97 -1.77
CA LEU A 33 -32.50 29.81 -1.04
C LEU A 33 -32.28 28.36 -0.59
N VAL A 34 -33.33 27.70 -0.11
CA VAL A 34 -33.26 26.31 0.39
C VAL A 34 -33.04 25.32 -0.74
N SER A 35 -33.74 25.50 -1.87
CA SER A 35 -33.61 24.63 -3.04
C SER A 35 -32.50 25.06 -4.00
N TYR A 36 -31.62 25.98 -3.60
CA TYR A 36 -30.59 26.52 -4.48
C TYR A 36 -29.60 25.44 -4.94
N ASP A 37 -29.47 25.29 -6.26
CA ASP A 37 -28.47 24.41 -6.85
C ASP A 37 -27.09 25.06 -6.77
N LYS A 38 -26.36 24.69 -5.71
CA LYS A 38 -24.96 25.10 -5.49
C LYS A 38 -23.95 24.38 -6.38
N GLU A 39 -24.35 23.33 -7.11
CA GLU A 39 -23.46 22.53 -7.94
C GLU A 39 -23.35 23.09 -9.36
N HIS A 40 -24.43 23.70 -9.87
CA HIS A 40 -24.47 24.28 -11.22
C HIS A 40 -24.67 25.81 -11.19
N ILE A 41 -23.74 26.52 -10.56
CA ILE A 41 -23.76 27.98 -10.54
C ILE A 41 -23.17 28.50 -11.85
N ALA A 42 -23.91 29.35 -12.55
CA ALA A 42 -23.43 29.93 -13.79
C ALA A 42 -22.23 30.87 -13.59
N GLU A 43 -21.22 30.73 -14.46
CA GLU A 43 -19.97 31.50 -14.39
C GLU A 43 -20.22 33.01 -14.47
N SER A 44 -21.20 33.45 -15.27
CA SER A 44 -21.60 34.87 -15.34
C SER A 44 -21.99 35.46 -13.98
N CYS A 45 -22.68 34.69 -13.14
CA CYS A 45 -23.05 35.10 -11.79
C CYS A 45 -21.85 35.10 -10.85
N LEU A 46 -20.97 34.09 -10.94
CA LEU A 46 -19.75 34.00 -10.13
C LEU A 46 -18.80 35.16 -10.38
N VAL A 47 -18.57 35.50 -11.65
CA VAL A 47 -17.72 36.63 -12.06
C VAL A 47 -18.23 37.93 -11.43
N VAL A 48 -19.53 38.22 -11.56
CA VAL A 48 -20.13 39.43 -10.99
C VAL A 48 -20.00 39.46 -9.47
N VAL A 49 -20.31 38.35 -8.78
CA VAL A 49 -20.21 38.29 -7.32
C VAL A 49 -18.77 38.47 -6.84
N LYS A 50 -17.82 37.76 -7.44
CA LYS A 50 -16.39 37.84 -7.09
C LYS A 50 -15.81 39.22 -7.38
N GLN A 51 -16.12 39.82 -8.53
CA GLN A 51 -15.48 41.06 -8.97
C GLN A 51 -16.13 42.31 -8.38
N GLU A 52 -17.46 42.35 -8.21
CA GLU A 52 -18.15 43.58 -7.77
C GLU A 52 -18.48 43.60 -6.28
N TYR A 53 -18.74 42.44 -5.67
CA TYR A 53 -19.20 42.38 -4.27
C TYR A 53 -18.09 41.88 -3.33
N LEU A 54 -17.44 40.76 -3.63
CA LEU A 54 -16.43 40.17 -2.74
C LEU A 54 -15.10 40.94 -2.70
N ARG A 55 -14.85 41.82 -3.67
CA ARG A 55 -13.70 42.75 -3.61
C ARG A 55 -13.91 43.89 -2.61
N ASN A 56 -15.15 44.17 -2.22
CA ASN A 56 -15.43 45.24 -1.27
C ASN A 56 -15.16 44.74 0.17
N PRO A 57 -14.20 45.33 0.91
CA PRO A 57 -13.91 44.94 2.29
C PRO A 57 -15.09 45.17 3.25
N GLU A 58 -16.04 46.04 2.92
CA GLU A 58 -17.26 46.24 3.72
C GLU A 58 -18.26 45.08 3.60
N PHE A 59 -18.13 44.24 2.57
CA PHE A 59 -18.97 43.07 2.37
C PHE A 59 -18.44 41.86 3.16
N HIS A 60 -18.42 42.00 4.49
CA HIS A 60 -18.00 40.96 5.42
C HIS A 60 -19.11 40.66 6.45
N PRO A 61 -19.36 39.38 6.80
CA PRO A 61 -20.44 39.01 7.71
C PRO A 61 -20.38 39.74 9.05
N ASP A 62 -19.20 39.96 9.60
CA ASP A 62 -19.04 40.62 10.91
C ASP A 62 -19.35 42.12 10.88
N LEU A 63 -19.02 42.80 9.77
CA LEU A 63 -19.40 44.20 9.58
C LEU A 63 -20.91 44.32 9.38
N VAL A 64 -21.50 43.45 8.56
CA VAL A 64 -22.95 43.44 8.31
C VAL A 64 -23.73 43.08 9.58
N ARG A 65 -23.19 42.21 10.45
CA ARG A 65 -23.80 41.81 11.72
C ARG A 65 -24.06 42.98 12.64
N THR A 66 -23.20 44.01 12.61
CA THR A 66 -23.41 45.25 13.39
C THR A 66 -24.69 46.00 12.99
N LYS A 67 -25.20 45.77 11.78
CA LYS A 67 -26.41 46.41 11.24
C LYS A 67 -27.60 45.46 11.22
N SER A 68 -27.40 44.18 10.90
CA SER A 68 -28.46 43.17 10.87
C SER A 68 -27.90 41.75 10.92
N THR A 69 -28.35 40.99 11.92
CA THR A 69 -28.02 39.57 12.08
C THR A 69 -28.53 38.72 10.91
N ALA A 70 -29.75 39.00 10.42
CA ALA A 70 -30.33 38.27 9.30
C ALA A 70 -29.55 38.54 8.00
N ALA A 71 -29.16 39.80 7.76
CA ALA A 71 -28.35 40.16 6.60
C ALA A 71 -26.93 39.56 6.68
N ALA A 72 -26.36 39.44 7.88
CA ALA A 72 -25.07 38.77 8.08
C ALA A 72 -25.13 37.29 7.71
N GLY A 73 -26.24 36.60 8.05
CA GLY A 73 -26.47 35.21 7.63
C GLY A 73 -26.50 35.04 6.11
N LEU A 74 -27.19 35.94 5.40
CA LEU A 74 -27.24 35.93 3.93
C LEU A 74 -25.88 36.29 3.29
N CYS A 75 -25.14 37.21 3.90
CA CYS A 75 -23.78 37.58 3.47
C CYS A 75 -22.83 36.38 3.60
N ALA A 76 -22.83 35.71 4.76
CA ALA A 76 -22.02 34.51 5.00
C ALA A 76 -22.41 33.36 4.05
N TRP A 77 -23.71 33.16 3.83
CA TRP A 77 -24.22 32.17 2.87
C TRP A 77 -23.70 32.42 1.45
N ALA A 78 -23.76 33.67 0.97
CA ALA A 78 -23.31 34.03 -0.37
C ALA A 78 -21.80 33.81 -0.54
N ILE A 79 -21.00 34.19 0.47
CA ILE A 79 -19.55 33.96 0.49
C ILE A 79 -19.27 32.46 0.45
N ASN A 80 -19.89 31.68 1.34
CA ASN A 80 -19.68 30.24 1.40
C ASN A 80 -20.02 29.55 0.09
N ILE A 81 -21.16 29.87 -0.53
CA ILE A 81 -21.54 29.24 -1.80
C ILE A 81 -20.54 29.54 -2.93
N VAL A 82 -20.00 30.75 -2.99
CA VAL A 82 -19.08 31.16 -4.06
C VAL A 82 -17.65 30.65 -3.84
N TYR A 83 -17.23 30.50 -2.59
CA TYR A 83 -15.91 29.99 -2.21
C TYR A 83 -15.89 28.48 -1.92
N CYS A 84 -17.04 27.85 -1.79
CA CYS A 84 -17.15 26.40 -1.75
C CYS A 84 -16.75 25.83 -3.10
N GLU A 85 -15.46 25.57 -3.30
CA GLU A 85 -14.87 24.70 -4.33
C GLU A 85 -15.30 23.23 -4.12
N VAL A 86 -16.59 23.01 -3.92
CA VAL A 86 -17.17 21.71 -3.64
C VAL A 86 -17.25 20.90 -4.94
N ALA A 87 -17.33 21.56 -6.10
CA ALA A 87 -17.27 20.90 -7.41
C ALA A 87 -15.92 20.23 -7.68
N SER A 88 -14.79 20.93 -7.47
CA SER A 88 -13.46 20.33 -7.69
C SER A 88 -13.18 19.18 -6.72
N LYS A 89 -13.57 19.33 -5.45
CA LYS A 89 -13.41 18.27 -4.43
C LYS A 89 -14.31 17.07 -4.69
N ARG A 90 -15.55 17.26 -5.17
CA ARG A 90 -16.46 16.18 -5.55
C ARG A 90 -16.02 15.48 -6.84
N GLN A 91 -15.51 16.21 -7.82
CA GLN A 91 -14.96 15.62 -9.04
C GLN A 91 -13.71 14.80 -8.74
N ALA A 92 -12.79 15.32 -7.92
CA ALA A 92 -11.63 14.57 -7.44
C ALA A 92 -12.04 13.31 -6.65
N LEU A 93 -13.07 13.41 -5.80
CA LEU A 93 -13.60 12.28 -5.04
C LEU A 93 -14.27 11.23 -5.94
N SER A 94 -15.04 11.65 -6.94
CA SER A 94 -15.64 10.77 -7.94
C SER A 94 -14.58 10.02 -8.75
N GLN A 95 -13.54 10.73 -9.17
CA GLN A 95 -12.42 10.15 -9.92
C GLN A 95 -11.65 9.13 -9.08
N ALA A 96 -11.31 9.47 -7.82
CA ALA A 96 -10.65 8.55 -6.90
C ALA A 96 -11.50 7.30 -6.60
N ASN A 97 -12.83 7.45 -6.48
CA ASN A 97 -13.73 6.32 -6.30
C ASN A 97 -13.78 5.40 -7.53
N SER A 98 -13.80 5.98 -8.75
CA SER A 98 -13.74 5.20 -10.00
C SER A 98 -12.41 4.44 -10.14
N GLU A 99 -11.29 5.07 -9.78
CA GLU A 99 -9.98 4.42 -9.75
C GLU A 99 -9.95 3.28 -8.73
N LEU A 100 -10.52 3.47 -7.53
CA LEU A 100 -10.63 2.44 -6.50
C LEU A 100 -11.48 1.24 -6.95
N GLU A 101 -12.61 1.46 -7.63
CA GLU A 101 -13.42 0.39 -8.22
C GLU A 101 -12.61 -0.40 -9.26
N SER A 102 -11.86 0.29 -10.12
CA SER A 102 -11.02 -0.38 -11.12
C SER A 102 -9.90 -1.22 -10.48
N ALA A 103 -9.32 -0.74 -9.37
CA ALA A 103 -8.25 -1.42 -8.64
C ALA A 103 -8.79 -2.65 -7.88
N THR A 104 -9.96 -2.53 -7.23
CA THR A 104 -10.61 -3.63 -6.53
C THR A 104 -11.07 -4.74 -7.49
N ALA A 105 -11.57 -4.40 -8.69
CA ALA A 105 -11.89 -5.38 -9.72
C ALA A 105 -10.66 -6.18 -10.20
N LYS A 106 -9.52 -5.51 -10.36
CA LYS A 106 -8.24 -6.18 -10.69
C LYS A 106 -7.78 -7.10 -9.56
N LEU A 107 -7.84 -6.63 -8.31
CA LEU A 107 -7.49 -7.43 -7.13
C LEU A 107 -8.38 -8.67 -6.98
N LEU A 108 -9.69 -8.55 -7.22
CA LEU A 108 -10.60 -9.70 -7.23
C LEU A 108 -10.20 -10.74 -8.29
N THR A 109 -9.80 -10.29 -9.49
CA THR A 109 -9.32 -11.19 -10.54
C THR A 109 -8.03 -11.89 -10.13
N VAL A 110 -7.07 -11.17 -9.54
CA VAL A 110 -5.81 -11.75 -9.05
C VAL A 110 -6.08 -12.73 -7.90
N ARG A 111 -6.96 -12.38 -6.96
CA ARG A 111 -7.37 -13.25 -5.86
C ARG A 111 -8.01 -14.53 -6.36
N LYS A 112 -8.90 -14.45 -7.35
CA LYS A 112 -9.53 -15.62 -7.98
C LYS A 112 -8.50 -16.51 -8.68
N LYS A 113 -7.51 -15.90 -9.34
CA LYS A 113 -6.39 -16.64 -9.97
C LYS A 113 -5.53 -17.32 -8.91
N LEU A 114 -5.19 -16.66 -7.81
CA LEU A 114 -4.46 -17.25 -6.69
C LEU A 114 -5.21 -18.44 -6.11
N GLU A 115 -6.51 -18.29 -5.85
CA GLU A 115 -7.36 -19.38 -5.33
C GLU A 115 -7.41 -20.59 -6.29
N SER A 116 -7.55 -20.33 -7.59
CA SER A 116 -7.48 -21.40 -8.60
C SER A 116 -6.12 -22.08 -8.65
N LEU A 117 -5.03 -21.32 -8.48
CA LEU A 117 -3.67 -21.86 -8.50
C LEU A 117 -3.38 -22.66 -7.23
N THR A 118 -3.90 -22.23 -6.08
CA THR A 118 -3.85 -22.98 -4.82
C THR A 118 -4.53 -24.33 -4.96
N VAL A 119 -5.75 -24.37 -5.52
CA VAL A 119 -6.47 -25.63 -5.76
C VAL A 119 -5.71 -26.54 -6.73
N GLN A 120 -5.12 -25.99 -7.80
CA GLN A 120 -4.30 -26.77 -8.73
C GLN A 120 -3.03 -27.32 -8.05
N PHE A 121 -2.41 -26.55 -7.16
CA PHE A 121 -1.23 -26.98 -6.41
C PHE A 121 -1.57 -28.08 -5.40
N GLU A 122 -2.67 -27.94 -4.65
CA GLU A 122 -3.15 -28.96 -3.71
C GLU A 122 -3.51 -30.26 -4.44
N THR A 123 -4.23 -30.18 -5.56
CA THR A 123 -4.58 -31.36 -6.37
C THR A 123 -3.33 -32.04 -6.94
N ALA A 124 -2.36 -31.27 -7.45
CA ALA A 124 -1.10 -31.82 -7.95
C ALA A 124 -0.22 -32.39 -6.83
N ALA A 125 -0.30 -31.85 -5.61
CA ALA A 125 0.38 -32.39 -4.43
C ALA A 125 -0.25 -33.72 -4.01
N ASP A 126 -1.59 -33.81 -3.99
CA ASP A 126 -2.33 -35.03 -3.68
C ASP A 126 -2.08 -36.14 -4.72
N GLU A 127 -2.12 -35.81 -6.01
CA GLU A 127 -1.78 -36.74 -7.10
C GLU A 127 -0.33 -37.23 -6.99
N LYS A 128 0.62 -36.34 -6.66
CA LYS A 128 2.02 -36.71 -6.44
C LYS A 128 2.18 -37.63 -5.24
N VAL A 129 1.49 -37.38 -4.13
CA VAL A 129 1.47 -38.26 -2.94
C VAL A 129 0.89 -39.63 -3.29
N GLN A 130 -0.19 -39.68 -4.07
CA GLN A 130 -0.83 -40.92 -4.47
C GLN A 130 0.07 -41.76 -5.41
N CYS A 131 0.68 -41.13 -6.43
CA CYS A 131 1.62 -41.82 -7.31
C CYS A 131 2.88 -42.29 -6.57
N GLN A 132 3.37 -41.52 -5.59
CA GLN A 132 4.47 -41.96 -4.72
C GLN A 132 4.06 -43.14 -3.84
N GLY A 133 2.82 -43.17 -3.33
CA GLY A 133 2.26 -44.29 -2.58
C GLY A 133 2.12 -45.58 -3.41
N GLU A 134 1.74 -45.47 -4.67
CA GLU A 134 1.64 -46.60 -5.61
C GLU A 134 3.01 -47.16 -6.01
N VAL A 135 4.02 -46.28 -6.19
CA VAL A 135 5.42 -46.68 -6.36
C VAL A 135 5.93 -47.39 -5.10
N THR A 136 5.51 -46.95 -3.91
CA THR A 136 5.84 -47.60 -2.63
C THR A 136 5.17 -48.97 -2.48
N HIS A 137 3.93 -49.14 -2.96
CA HIS A 137 3.19 -50.42 -2.90
C HIS A 137 3.65 -51.44 -3.96
N ARG A 138 4.19 -51.01 -5.11
CA ARG A 138 4.80 -51.91 -6.11
C ARG A 138 6.23 -52.36 -5.76
N ALA A 139 6.90 -51.67 -4.84
CA ALA A 139 8.23 -52.01 -4.34
C ALA A 139 8.17 -52.99 -3.15
N GLY A 140 7.56 -54.15 -3.34
CA GLY A 140 7.68 -55.29 -2.44
C GLY A 140 8.99 -56.07 -2.67
N GLN A 141 10.11 -55.49 -2.23
CA GLN A 141 11.45 -56.05 -1.83
C GLN A 141 12.20 -57.12 -2.67
N PRO A 142 13.56 -57.13 -2.69
CA PRO A 142 14.45 -56.66 -1.61
C PRO A 142 15.64 -55.76 -2.01
N ALA A 143 16.30 -55.24 -0.96
CA ALA A 143 17.67 -54.72 -0.86
C ALA A 143 17.91 -53.20 -1.04
N GLY A 144 18.34 -52.58 0.07
CA GLY A 144 19.34 -51.50 0.07
C GLY A 144 18.85 -50.08 0.42
N GLN A 145 19.16 -49.64 1.64
CA GLN A 145 19.30 -48.25 2.06
C GLN A 145 18.04 -47.34 2.03
N GLY A 146 17.31 -47.32 3.15
CA GLY A 146 16.68 -46.08 3.59
C GLY A 146 17.77 -45.14 4.14
N PRO A 147 17.61 -43.80 4.11
CA PRO A 147 18.61 -42.85 4.61
C PRO A 147 18.76 -42.83 6.15
N GLY A 148 18.33 -43.91 6.83
CA GLY A 148 18.43 -44.06 8.28
C GLY A 148 19.70 -44.77 8.77
N ASP A 149 20.47 -45.40 7.88
CA ASP A 149 21.73 -46.09 8.23
C ASP A 149 22.96 -45.38 7.64
N ASP A 150 22.89 -44.06 7.45
CA ASP A 150 24.07 -43.26 7.11
C ASP A 150 24.80 -42.88 8.41
N PRO A 151 26.07 -43.28 8.61
CA PRO A 151 26.84 -42.88 9.78
C PRO A 151 26.90 -41.35 9.95
N ALA A 152 26.76 -40.57 8.88
CA ALA A 152 26.68 -39.12 8.94
C ALA A 152 25.38 -38.64 9.60
N VAL A 153 24.23 -39.23 9.25
CA VAL A 153 22.92 -38.88 9.82
C VAL A 153 22.88 -39.25 11.31
N ALA A 154 23.41 -40.42 11.67
CA ALA A 154 23.55 -40.81 13.07
C ALA A 154 24.48 -39.85 13.85
N ALA A 155 25.57 -39.39 13.24
CA ALA A 155 26.45 -38.40 13.85
C ALA A 155 25.74 -37.05 14.06
N TRP A 156 24.91 -36.59 13.12
CA TRP A 156 24.14 -35.35 13.26
C TRP A 156 23.12 -35.42 14.40
N HIS A 157 22.42 -36.55 14.56
CA HIS A 157 21.52 -36.73 15.70
C HIS A 157 22.27 -36.75 17.04
N ASN A 158 23.46 -37.36 17.09
CA ASN A 158 24.33 -37.31 18.26
C ASN A 158 24.85 -35.88 18.55
N GLN A 159 24.88 -35.00 17.54
CA GLN A 159 25.24 -33.58 17.66
C GLN A 159 24.04 -32.68 17.97
N GLY A 160 22.86 -33.25 18.21
CA GLY A 160 21.66 -32.51 18.63
C GLY A 160 20.73 -32.07 17.50
N LEU A 161 20.94 -32.57 16.26
CA LEU A 161 19.99 -32.36 15.18
C LEU A 161 18.66 -33.09 15.49
N PRO A 162 17.51 -32.40 15.43
CA PRO A 162 16.21 -33.02 15.62
C PRO A 162 16.00 -34.22 14.67
N ASN A 163 15.36 -35.28 15.18
CA ASN A 163 15.09 -36.49 14.42
C ASN A 163 13.82 -36.37 13.56
N ASP A 164 13.80 -35.34 12.72
CA ASP A 164 12.79 -35.15 11.71
C ASP A 164 13.43 -35.09 10.31
N ARG A 165 12.61 -35.43 9.32
CA ARG A 165 13.05 -35.54 7.94
C ARG A 165 13.49 -34.18 7.38
N MET A 166 12.85 -33.08 7.79
CA MET A 166 13.17 -31.74 7.32
C MET A 166 14.54 -31.30 7.83
N SER A 167 14.83 -31.51 9.12
CA SER A 167 16.15 -31.27 9.71
C SER A 167 17.26 -32.10 9.04
N THR A 168 16.96 -33.34 8.67
CA THR A 168 17.93 -34.21 7.97
C THR A 168 18.18 -33.75 6.53
N GLU A 169 17.13 -33.32 5.82
CA GLU A 169 17.25 -32.75 4.48
C GLU A 169 18.00 -31.40 4.50
N ASP A 170 17.74 -30.54 5.49
CA ASP A 170 18.46 -29.28 5.69
C ASP A 170 19.94 -29.51 6.01
N ALA A 171 20.26 -30.47 6.89
CA ALA A 171 21.65 -30.85 7.19
C ALA A 171 22.38 -31.42 5.96
N ALA A 172 21.69 -32.17 5.11
CA ALA A 172 22.24 -32.63 3.84
C ALA A 172 22.55 -31.46 2.89
N ILE A 173 21.68 -30.44 2.83
CA ILE A 173 21.93 -29.23 2.03
C ILE A 173 23.14 -28.45 2.57
N LEU A 174 23.28 -28.34 3.89
CA LEU A 174 24.43 -27.66 4.53
C LEU A 174 25.77 -28.36 4.23
N THR A 175 25.76 -29.68 4.14
CA THR A 175 26.99 -30.48 3.97
C THR A 175 27.36 -30.75 2.52
N THR A 176 26.38 -30.77 1.61
CA THR A 176 26.60 -31.08 0.18
C THR A 176 26.46 -29.87 -0.75
N GLY A 177 25.97 -28.74 -0.24
CA GLY A 177 25.71 -27.55 -1.03
C GLY A 177 26.97 -26.97 -1.66
N GLU A 178 26.96 -26.83 -2.99
CA GLU A 178 28.03 -26.14 -3.72
C GLU A 178 28.01 -24.62 -3.52
N ARG A 179 26.91 -24.04 -2.99
CA ARG A 179 26.80 -22.61 -2.66
C ARG A 179 26.71 -22.44 -1.15
N TRP A 180 27.09 -21.25 -0.67
CA TRP A 180 26.96 -20.86 0.73
C TRP A 180 25.48 -20.80 1.13
N PRO A 181 24.99 -21.72 1.98
CA PRO A 181 23.58 -21.78 2.35
C PRO A 181 23.23 -20.65 3.33
N LEU A 182 22.08 -20.01 3.12
CA LEU A 182 21.53 -19.02 4.06
C LEU A 182 20.53 -19.73 4.98
N MET A 183 20.81 -19.74 6.28
CA MET A 183 19.90 -20.28 7.29
C MET A 183 18.99 -19.17 7.82
N ILE A 184 17.67 -19.38 7.74
CA ILE A 184 16.65 -18.44 8.26
C ILE A 184 15.98 -19.09 9.46
N ASP A 185 16.31 -18.64 10.68
CA ASP A 185 15.66 -19.08 11.91
C ASP A 185 14.59 -18.08 12.35
N THR A 186 13.36 -18.54 12.58
CA THR A 186 12.25 -17.68 13.03
C THR A 186 12.40 -17.37 14.53
N PRO A 187 12.33 -16.09 14.94
CA PRO A 187 12.77 -15.69 16.27
C PRO A 187 11.73 -16.07 17.34
N ALA A 188 11.92 -17.21 18.01
CA ALA A 188 11.19 -17.52 19.25
C ALA A 188 12.04 -17.41 20.54
N ALA A 189 13.36 -17.19 20.45
CA ALA A 189 14.20 -17.06 21.64
C ALA A 189 15.38 -16.08 21.43
N ARG A 190 15.11 -14.80 21.69
CA ARG A 190 16.01 -13.70 22.09
C ARG A 190 17.53 -13.90 21.87
N HIS A 191 18.14 -13.03 21.06
CA HIS A 191 19.43 -12.43 21.39
C HIS A 191 19.40 -10.93 21.10
N GLN A 192 19.84 -10.15 22.10
CA GLN A 192 20.02 -8.71 22.04
C GLN A 192 21.15 -8.40 21.05
N VAL A 193 20.84 -7.62 20.02
CA VAL A 193 21.78 -7.31 18.93
C VAL A 193 22.91 -6.42 19.48
N ALA A 194 24.11 -6.98 19.56
CA ALA A 194 25.34 -6.20 19.72
C ALA A 194 25.75 -5.62 18.34
N PRO A 195 26.28 -4.38 18.30
CA PRO A 195 26.58 -3.71 17.04
C PRO A 195 27.76 -4.36 16.31
N GLN A 196 27.64 -4.46 14.99
CA GLN A 196 28.68 -4.91 14.08
C GLN A 196 29.93 -4.03 14.22
N ALA A 197 30.98 -4.60 14.78
CA ALA A 197 32.33 -4.10 14.63
C ALA A 197 33.22 -5.30 14.26
N LEU A 198 33.83 -5.23 13.07
CA LEU A 198 34.98 -6.03 12.63
C LEU A 198 34.72 -7.50 12.22
N TYR A 199 33.71 -7.79 11.38
CA TYR A 199 33.63 -9.12 10.74
C TYR A 199 34.59 -9.26 9.52
N LEU A 200 35.02 -8.14 8.93
CA LEU A 200 35.90 -8.14 7.75
C LEU A 200 37.28 -8.73 8.03
N ASP A 201 37.90 -8.42 9.18
CA ASP A 201 39.21 -8.96 9.58
C ASP A 201 39.17 -10.48 9.81
N VAL A 202 38.00 -11.01 10.18
CA VAL A 202 37.77 -12.45 10.35
C VAL A 202 37.60 -13.12 8.99
N VAL A 203 36.86 -12.50 8.09
CA VAL A 203 36.66 -12.99 6.71
C VAL A 203 37.98 -12.99 5.93
N GLU A 204 38.79 -11.93 6.02
CA GLU A 204 40.11 -11.86 5.36
C GLU A 204 41.03 -13.00 5.82
N ARG A 205 41.08 -13.24 7.14
CA ARG A 205 41.90 -14.31 7.72
C ARG A 205 41.40 -15.70 7.34
N ALA A 206 40.09 -15.91 7.36
CA ALA A 206 39.49 -17.17 6.98
C ALA A 206 39.69 -17.46 5.48
N LEU A 207 39.61 -16.43 4.63
CA LEU A 207 39.95 -16.55 3.20
C LEU A 207 41.42 -16.92 2.99
N ALA A 208 42.34 -16.33 3.76
CA ALA A 208 43.75 -16.66 3.69
C ALA A 208 44.06 -18.10 4.15
N CYS A 209 43.32 -18.61 5.13
CA CYS A 209 43.49 -19.95 5.70
C CYS A 209 42.61 -21.04 5.06
N GLY A 210 41.65 -20.68 4.22
CA GLY A 210 40.65 -21.61 3.68
C GLY A 210 39.64 -22.12 4.71
N GLU A 211 39.35 -21.33 5.75
CA GLU A 211 38.44 -21.68 6.84
C GLU A 211 36.99 -21.27 6.55
N THR A 212 36.04 -22.03 7.09
CA THR A 212 34.61 -21.72 7.00
C THR A 212 34.21 -20.71 8.08
N VAL A 213 33.49 -19.66 7.70
CA VAL A 213 33.00 -18.61 8.62
C VAL A 213 31.47 -18.66 8.70
N LEU A 214 30.94 -18.59 9.92
CA LEU A 214 29.52 -18.36 10.18
C LEU A 214 29.30 -16.88 10.51
N ILE A 215 28.42 -16.20 9.75
CA ILE A 215 28.03 -14.81 10.00
C ILE A 215 26.62 -14.81 10.57
N GLU A 216 26.50 -14.56 11.86
CA GLU A 216 25.21 -14.43 12.54
C GLU A 216 24.67 -12.99 12.47
N ASN A 217 23.35 -12.84 12.63
CA ASN A 217 22.66 -11.53 12.64
C ASN A 217 22.83 -10.72 11.35
N LEU A 218 22.85 -11.41 10.20
CA LEU A 218 22.83 -10.75 8.90
C LEU A 218 21.56 -9.89 8.78
N GLN A 219 21.73 -8.61 8.50
CA GLN A 219 20.60 -7.69 8.29
C GLN A 219 19.90 -8.01 6.96
N GLU A 220 18.74 -7.41 6.71
CA GLU A 220 18.03 -7.52 5.42
C GLU A 220 18.90 -7.07 4.22
N ARG A 221 19.98 -6.33 4.46
CA ARG A 221 20.95 -5.89 3.45
C ARG A 221 22.31 -6.49 3.76
N VAL A 222 22.88 -7.17 2.77
CA VAL A 222 24.25 -7.67 2.77
C VAL A 222 25.18 -6.56 2.27
N ASP A 223 26.35 -6.43 2.86
CA ASP A 223 27.34 -5.45 2.42
C ASP A 223 27.84 -5.78 0.99
N PRO A 224 27.93 -4.78 0.09
CA PRO A 224 28.35 -4.98 -1.30
C PRO A 224 29.72 -5.65 -1.46
N PHE A 225 30.58 -5.58 -0.44
CA PHE A 225 31.90 -6.23 -0.46
C PHE A 225 31.83 -7.75 -0.43
N LEU A 226 30.74 -8.34 0.07
CA LEU A 226 30.56 -9.80 0.09
C LEU A 226 30.04 -10.35 -1.25
N GLU A 227 29.51 -9.51 -2.13
CA GLU A 227 28.96 -9.94 -3.43
C GLU A 227 29.97 -10.68 -4.32
N PRO A 228 31.23 -10.23 -4.47
CA PRO A 228 32.22 -10.96 -5.26
C PRO A 228 32.58 -12.33 -4.66
N LEU A 229 32.58 -12.44 -3.33
CA LEU A 229 32.90 -13.68 -2.61
C LEU A 229 31.75 -14.69 -2.69
N LEU A 230 30.52 -14.22 -2.47
CA LEU A 230 29.31 -15.04 -2.58
C LEU A 230 29.05 -15.47 -4.03
N GLY A 231 29.36 -14.59 -4.99
CA GLY A 231 29.24 -14.85 -6.42
C GLY A 231 30.37 -15.68 -7.02
N ARG A 232 31.42 -16.03 -6.25
CA ARG A 232 32.67 -16.64 -6.77
C ARG A 232 33.28 -15.86 -7.95
N ASN A 233 33.12 -14.54 -7.94
CA ASN A 233 33.65 -13.63 -8.96
C ASN A 233 35.04 -13.10 -8.59
N THR A 234 35.83 -13.89 -7.87
CA THR A 234 37.24 -13.60 -7.66
C THR A 234 37.96 -13.91 -8.97
N ARG A 235 38.51 -12.89 -9.62
CA ARG A 235 39.39 -13.08 -10.77
C ARG A 235 40.51 -14.01 -10.34
N ASP A 236 40.59 -15.19 -10.95
CA ASP A 236 41.78 -16.03 -10.84
C ASP A 236 42.97 -15.16 -11.25
N CYS A 237 43.94 -14.98 -10.35
CA CYS A 237 45.17 -14.24 -10.62
C CYS A 237 46.14 -15.06 -11.50
N SER A 238 45.60 -15.82 -12.45
CA SER A 238 46.32 -16.66 -13.39
C SER A 238 46.30 -16.01 -14.77
N ASP A 239 47.04 -14.90 -14.90
CA ASP A 239 47.64 -14.41 -16.16
C ASP A 239 48.80 -13.44 -15.82
#